data_AF-A0A2V5KKW1-F1
#
_entry.id   AF-A0A2V5KKW1-F1
#
_cell.length_a   1.000
_cell.length_b   1.000
_cell.length_c   1.000
_cell.angle_alpha   90.00
_cell.angle_beta   90.00
_cell.angle_gamma   90.00
#
_symmetry.space_group_name_H-M   'P 1'
#
loop_
_entity.id
_entity.type
_entity.pdbx_description
1 polymer ?
#
loop_
_entity_poly.entity_id
_entity_poly.type
_entity_poly.pdbx_seq_one_letter_code
_entity_poly.pdbx_strand_id
1 'polypeptide(L)'
;CETCIRICVDLAGVDRSLIDLTVEPRRVVIRGTRELPEPTHEEGNAVQLLAMEIDYGPFIREVPLPAEVEIDQAHAEQRNGLLWISLPLKEP
;
A
#
# COMPACT_ATOMS: atom_id res chain seq x y z
N CYS A 1 -14.10 13.01 20.35
CA CYS A 1 -13.77 12.81 18.92
C CYS A 1 -12.29 12.52 18.85
N GLU A 2 -11.90 11.27 18.66
CA GLU A 2 -10.51 10.97 18.28
C GLU A 2 -10.30 11.50 16.86
N THR A 3 -9.38 12.44 16.72
CA THR A 3 -8.92 12.93 15.42
C THR A 3 -8.08 11.83 14.77
N CYS A 4 -8.37 11.48 13.52
CA CYS A 4 -7.72 10.36 12.82
C CYS A 4 -7.30 10.80 11.41
N ILE A 5 -6.07 10.48 11.02
CA ILE A 5 -5.56 10.67 9.66
C ILE A 5 -5.80 9.38 8.89
N ARG A 6 -6.23 9.50 7.62
CA ARG A 6 -6.36 8.36 6.71
C ARG A 6 -5.49 8.54 5.48
N ILE A 7 -4.74 7.50 5.13
CA ILE A 7 -3.95 7.42 3.90
C ILE A 7 -4.57 6.32 3.03
N CYS A 8 -4.74 6.60 1.74
CA CYS A 8 -5.20 5.64 0.74
C CYS A 8 -4.11 5.48 -0.32
N VAL A 9 -3.75 4.23 -0.63
CA VAL A 9 -2.72 3.90 -1.63
C VAL A 9 -3.30 2.87 -2.59
N ASP A 10 -3.16 3.10 -3.89
CA ASP A 10 -3.49 2.11 -4.91
C ASP A 10 -2.38 1.07 -5.02
N LEU A 11 -2.70 -0.15 -4.58
CA LEU A 11 -1.83 -1.32 -4.60
C LEU A 11 -2.58 -2.52 -5.22
N ALA A 12 -3.39 -2.25 -6.25
CA ALA A 12 -4.06 -3.31 -6.99
C ALA A 12 -3.04 -4.30 -7.55
N GLY A 13 -3.33 -5.60 -7.43
CA GLY A 13 -2.44 -6.68 -7.86
C GLY A 13 -1.21 -6.94 -6.98
N VAL A 14 -1.04 -6.23 -5.86
CA VAL A 14 0.08 -6.46 -4.92
C VAL A 14 -0.41 -7.32 -3.75
N ASP A 15 0.25 -8.47 -3.55
CA ASP A 15 0.02 -9.33 -2.39
C ASP A 15 0.41 -8.59 -1.10
N ARG A 16 -0.41 -8.71 -0.05
CA ARG A 16 -0.19 -8.05 1.24
C ARG A 16 1.15 -8.41 1.88
N SER A 17 1.63 -9.63 1.68
CA SER A 17 2.92 -10.10 2.20
C SER A 17 4.12 -9.42 1.53
N LEU A 18 3.92 -8.80 0.37
CA LEU A 18 4.93 -8.04 -0.36
C LEU A 18 4.90 -6.54 -0.05
N ILE A 19 4.06 -6.11 0.90
CA ILE A 19 3.93 -4.72 1.34
C ILE A 19 4.62 -4.58 2.70
N ASP A 20 5.64 -3.74 2.76
CA ASP A 20 6.24 -3.23 3.99
C ASP A 20 5.60 -1.88 4.33
N LEU A 21 4.94 -1.82 5.48
CA LEU A 21 4.36 -0.61 6.03
C LEU A 21 5.04 -0.28 7.35
N THR A 22 5.77 0.83 7.36
CA THR A 22 6.40 1.38 8.56
C THR A 22 5.65 2.65 8.98
N VAL A 23 5.16 2.69 10.22
CA VAL A 23 4.56 3.88 10.83
C VAL A 23 5.52 4.44 11.86
N GLU A 24 5.83 5.73 11.73
CA GLU A 24 6.65 6.50 12.66
C GLU A 24 5.82 7.68 13.19
N PRO A 25 6.24 8.36 14.29
CA PRO A 25 5.41 9.38 14.92
C PRO A 25 4.88 10.45 13.96
N ARG A 26 5.69 10.90 13.00
CA ARG A 26 5.29 11.94 12.03
C ARG A 26 5.45 11.57 10.56
N ARG A 27 5.56 10.28 10.23
CA ARG A 27 5.58 9.83 8.83
C ARG A 27 5.13 8.39 8.69
N VAL A 28 4.63 8.07 7.51
CA VAL A 28 4.39 6.69 7.08
C VAL A 28 5.25 6.39 5.87
N VAL A 29 5.88 5.23 5.87
CA VAL A 29 6.64 4.73 4.74
C VAL A 29 6.02 3.42 4.25
N ILE A 30 5.68 3.40 2.96
CA ILE A 30 5.07 2.26 2.26
C ILE A 30 6.06 1.79 1.20
N ARG A 31 6.50 0.55 1.28
CA ARG A 31 7.44 -0.08 0.35
C ARG A 31 6.90 -1.41 -0.13
N GLY A 32 7.40 -1.87 -1.27
CA GLY A 32 7.10 -3.19 -1.77
C GLY A 32 7.53 -3.32 -3.22
N THR A 33 7.11 -4.40 -3.84
CA THR A 33 7.31 -4.64 -5.27
C THR A 33 5.99 -5.12 -5.86
N ARG A 34 5.56 -4.46 -6.93
CA ARG A 34 4.48 -4.99 -7.77
C ARG A 34 5.13 -5.90 -8.80
N GLU A 35 4.86 -7.19 -8.71
CA GLU A 35 5.34 -8.14 -9.69
C GLU A 35 4.76 -7.83 -11.08
N LEU A 36 5.52 -8.16 -12.12
CA LEU A 36 5.03 -8.04 -13.49
C LEU A 36 3.91 -9.07 -13.68
N PRO A 37 2.67 -8.66 -14.02
CA PRO A 37 1.60 -9.61 -14.27
C PRO A 37 1.80 -10.23 -15.65
N GLU A 38 2.57 -11.31 -15.71
CA GLU A 38 2.74 -12.11 -16.92
C GLU A 38 1.66 -13.21 -16.98
N PRO A 39 1.08 -13.45 -18.17
CA PRO A 39 0.20 -14.60 -18.36
C PRO A 39 0.93 -15.89 -18.00
N THR A 40 0.32 -16.71 -17.15
CA THR A 40 0.90 -17.99 -16.75
C THR A 40 0.48 -19.10 -17.72
N HIS A 41 1.25 -20.19 -17.78
CA HIS A 41 0.87 -21.37 -18.57
C HIS A 41 -0.45 -22.01 -18.10
N GLU A 42 -0.91 -21.71 -16.88
CA GLU A 42 -2.19 -22.20 -16.34
C GLU A 42 -3.39 -21.53 -17.00
N GLU A 43 -3.21 -20.36 -17.61
CA GLU A 43 -4.26 -19.58 -18.29
C GLU A 43 -4.44 -20.01 -19.76
N GLY A 44 -3.72 -21.05 -20.21
CA GLY A 44 -3.78 -21.63 -21.56
C GLY A 44 -2.56 -21.29 -22.41
N ASN A 45 -2.69 -21.41 -23.73
CA ASN A 45 -1.66 -20.96 -24.69
C ASN A 45 -1.66 -19.43 -24.71
N ALA A 46 -1.12 -18.80 -23.67
CA ALA A 46 -1.01 -17.36 -23.60
C ALA A 46 -0.23 -16.83 -24.81
N VAL A 47 -0.90 -16.00 -25.60
CA VAL A 47 -0.39 -15.47 -26.87
C VAL A 47 0.22 -14.09 -26.62
N GLN A 48 1.31 -14.03 -25.85
CA GLN A 48 2.14 -12.84 -25.61
C GLN A 48 1.42 -11.60 -25.01
N LEU A 49 2.01 -11.01 -23.97
CA LEU A 49 1.58 -9.70 -23.46
C LEU A 49 1.85 -8.60 -24.49
N LEU A 50 0.79 -7.97 -25.05
CA LEU A 50 0.91 -6.93 -26.08
C LEU A 50 1.16 -5.52 -25.52
N ALA A 51 0.60 -5.21 -24.34
CA ALA A 51 0.73 -3.91 -23.69
C ALA A 51 0.60 -4.04 -22.16
N MET A 52 1.32 -3.16 -21.44
CA MET A 52 1.27 -3.02 -19.99
C MET A 52 1.12 -1.52 -19.69
N GLU A 53 -0.08 -1.10 -19.31
CA GLU A 53 -0.40 0.32 -19.02
C GLU A 53 -0.20 0.69 -17.55
N ILE A 54 -0.07 -0.32 -16.68
CA ILE A 54 0.13 -0.14 -15.24
C ILE A 54 1.61 -0.20 -14.88
N ASP A 55 2.01 0.59 -13.90
CA ASP A 55 3.34 0.53 -13.32
C ASP A 55 3.59 -0.83 -12.65
N TYR A 56 4.82 -1.33 -12.73
CA TYR A 56 5.31 -2.52 -12.04
C TYR A 56 6.72 -2.28 -11.49
N GLY A 57 7.21 -3.19 -10.67
CA GLY A 57 8.52 -3.12 -10.02
C GLY A 57 8.47 -2.54 -8.61
N PRO A 58 9.65 -2.19 -8.05
CA PRO A 58 9.75 -1.70 -6.67
C PRO A 58 9.08 -0.33 -6.53
N PHE A 59 8.36 -0.13 -5.44
CA PHE A 59 7.78 1.16 -5.07
C PHE A 59 8.21 1.58 -3.66
N ILE A 60 8.30 2.88 -3.47
CA ILE A 60 8.44 3.51 -2.16
C ILE A 60 7.64 4.81 -2.13
N ARG A 61 6.86 5.00 -1.08
CA ARG A 61 6.14 6.25 -0.79
C ARG A 61 6.40 6.62 0.66
N GLU A 62 6.82 7.86 0.87
CA GLU A 62 6.95 8.47 2.19
C GLU A 62 5.90 9.59 2.30
N VAL A 63 5.07 9.50 3.32
CA VAL A 63 3.99 10.46 3.57
C VAL A 63 4.28 11.15 4.90
N PRO A 64 4.71 12.43 4.90
CA PRO A 64 4.86 13.19 6.13
C PRO A 64 3.48 13.47 6.75
N LEU A 65 3.39 13.34 8.07
CA LEU A 65 2.17 13.59 8.82
C LEU A 65 2.20 14.99 9.44
N PRO A 66 1.06 15.70 9.47
CA PRO A 66 0.96 17.03 10.06
C PRO A 66 1.04 17.02 11.60
N ALA A 67 0.84 15.87 12.25
CA ALA A 67 0.82 15.70 13.70
C ALA A 67 1.36 14.31 14.10
N GLU A 68 1.60 14.11 15.39
CA GLU A 68 2.00 12.81 15.93
C GLU A 68 0.82 11.83 16.00
N VAL A 69 1.08 10.55 15.72
CA VAL A 69 0.08 9.47 15.72
C VAL A 69 0.33 8.46 16.83
N GLU A 70 -0.73 7.81 17.30
CA GLU A 70 -0.66 6.68 18.22
C GLU A 70 -0.40 5.40 17.41
N ILE A 71 0.89 5.04 17.32
CA ILE A 71 1.39 3.97 16.45
C ILE A 71 0.80 2.62 16.84
N ASP A 72 0.63 2.36 18.14
CA ASP A 72 0.13 1.09 18.66
C ASP A 72 -1.35 0.85 18.30
N GLN A 73 -2.06 1.91 17.92
CA GLN A 73 -3.45 1.86 17.47
C GLN A 73 -3.60 2.05 15.95
N ALA A 74 -2.50 2.13 15.20
CA ALA A 74 -2.55 2.20 13.75
C ALA A 74 -3.18 0.93 13.17
N HIS A 75 -4.06 1.10 12.18
CA HIS A 75 -4.72 -0.01 11.50
C HIS A 75 -4.59 0.11 9.99
N ALA A 76 -4.33 -1.01 9.32
CA ALA A 76 -4.28 -1.08 7.88
C ALA A 76 -5.16 -2.21 7.34
N GLU A 77 -5.96 -1.90 6.31
CA GLU A 77 -6.78 -2.86 5.60
C GLU A 77 -6.57 -2.71 4.09
N GLN A 78 -6.47 -3.82 3.36
CA GLN A 78 -6.49 -3.78 1.90
C GLN A 78 -7.86 -4.26 1.39
N ARG A 79 -8.54 -3.45 0.59
CA ARG A 79 -9.83 -3.83 -0.01
C ARG A 79 -9.91 -3.31 -1.43
N ASN A 80 -10.38 -4.14 -2.35
CA ASN A 80 -10.54 -3.79 -3.76
C ASN A 80 -9.28 -3.17 -4.39
N GLY A 81 -8.10 -3.73 -4.07
CA GLY A 81 -6.81 -3.21 -4.54
C GLY A 81 -6.29 -1.97 -3.82
N LEU A 82 -7.05 -1.36 -2.90
CA LEU A 82 -6.62 -0.18 -2.16
C LEU A 82 -6.14 -0.56 -0.75
N LEU A 83 -4.98 -0.06 -0.35
CA LEU A 83 -4.52 -0.08 1.04
C LEU A 83 -5.00 1.18 1.75
N TRP A 84 -5.82 0.99 2.79
CA TRP A 84 -6.31 2.03 3.68
C TRP A 84 -5.58 1.95 5.00
N ILE A 85 -4.93 3.05 5.39
CA ILE A 85 -4.19 3.17 6.64
C ILE A 85 -4.92 4.21 7.48
N SER A 86 -5.33 3.82 8.69
CA SER A 86 -6.01 4.66 9.67
C SER A 86 -5.06 4.89 10.84
N LEU A 87 -4.81 6.16 11.15
CA LEU A 87 -3.81 6.60 12.11
C LEU A 87 -4.48 7.53 13.13
N PRO A 88 -4.86 7.02 14.32
CA PRO A 88 -5.31 7.87 15.40
C PRO A 88 -4.23 8.89 15.77
N LEU A 89 -4.61 10.15 15.97
CA LEU A 89 -3.68 11.15 16.48
C LEU A 89 -3.39 10.87 17.96
N LYS A 90 -2.16 11.16 18.41
CA LYS A 90 -1.92 11.24 19.85
C LYS A 90 -2.71 12.42 20.42
N GLU A 91 -3.38 12.18 21.55
CA GLU A 91 -3.94 13.27 22.33
C GLU A 91 -2.81 14.20 22.79
N PRO A 92 -3.01 15.53 22.77
CA PRO A 92 -2.02 16.50 23.21
C PRO A 92 -1.70 16.42 24.71
#